data_AF-A0A1G7B5X0-F1
#
_entry.id   AF-A0A1G7B5X0-F1
#
_cell.length_a   1.000
_cell.length_b   1.000
_cell.length_c   1.000
_cell.angle_alpha   90.00
_cell.angle_beta   90.00
_cell.angle_gamma   90.00
#
_symmetry.space_group_name_H-M   'P 1'
#
loop_
_entity.id
_entity.type
_entity.pdbx_description
1 polymer ?
#
loop_
_entity_poly.entity_id
_entity_poly.type
_entity_poly.pdbx_seq_one_letter_code
_entity_poly.pdbx_strand_id
1 'polypeptide(L)'
;MTAQTMSNETRDELIPRLIQDYALKFSSDRQFLRYGRCPSCNKKELFTGADSPWTIQCGRANKCNYQASTRDIYPDIFANWTKKNPPTPTNPNATADAYLQSGRGFDIVKWQGSYTQEVFKDFYSDFTCPSVRFNITSDGQAIGYWERLIEPAANIKKARVQTGFKFKGHAWLPPKLHLQHGVWSYVKELWIVEGIFDAMALTENGLHAISNITAGNFPAHTLAQIKARMAELGKPLPKLIIALDSDHAGRKATDKLVATARQNGWDVTAAQSSEYSDGADWNDLHKAGKLTKTDLERYRFYGELLIAETAKDKALLTYNQYGTTSFYMFFNSCTYWVKVDSESFDKAKQMDADSEPTEDLFNTEEELKEAVQLWHDDLMQSCMTVTQIMNCQPQALYYQQNLVTDESWYFFRIRTPQGDTKNTFTGSQLSAAGEFKKRLLSVAPGVIYQGNSKQLDIMLGRMINGIKTVETIDFIGYSKDHQTYIFNDIAIRHGVTYALNKDDYFDLPNNKSLKTLAASPSIRIGDKPKEPANWLADIISGWGVQGVISLVGFMGSLFAQQVRDRQKSFPFLEIVGEPGTGKSTLLSFF
;
A
#
# COMPACT_ATOMS: atom_id res chain seq x y z
N MET A 1 -18.97 11.90 -9.67
CA MET A 1 -17.82 12.29 -8.83
C MET A 1 -18.34 13.13 -7.68
N THR A 2 -18.77 12.51 -6.60
CA THR A 2 -19.12 13.23 -5.36
C THR A 2 -17.80 13.57 -4.67
N ALA A 3 -17.41 14.85 -4.75
CA ALA A 3 -16.25 15.35 -4.02
C ALA A 3 -16.44 15.08 -2.52
N GLN A 4 -15.42 14.56 -1.84
CA GLN A 4 -15.45 14.39 -0.39
C GLN A 4 -15.71 15.76 0.26
N THR A 5 -16.89 15.92 0.86
CA THR A 5 -17.29 17.14 1.57
C THR A 5 -16.50 17.22 2.88
N MET A 6 -15.73 18.28 3.08
CA MET A 6 -15.05 18.54 4.34
C MET A 6 -16.04 19.06 5.38
N SER A 7 -15.92 18.67 6.65
CA SER A 7 -16.81 19.18 7.70
C SER A 7 -16.60 20.68 7.90
N ASN A 8 -17.69 21.41 8.20
CA ASN A 8 -17.66 22.86 8.38
C ASN A 8 -16.70 23.29 9.50
N GLU A 9 -16.64 22.55 10.60
CA GLU A 9 -15.73 22.86 11.73
C GLU A 9 -14.24 22.75 11.35
N THR A 10 -13.86 21.68 10.63
CA THR A 10 -12.48 21.53 10.14
C THR A 10 -12.13 22.64 9.14
N ARG A 11 -13.10 23.07 8.34
CA ARG A 11 -12.94 24.15 7.37
C ARG A 11 -12.70 25.49 8.05
N ASP A 12 -13.49 25.78 9.07
CA ASP A 12 -13.45 27.05 9.79
C ASP A 12 -12.15 27.20 10.61
N GLU A 13 -11.52 26.10 11.03
CA GLU A 13 -10.17 26.13 11.62
C GLU A 13 -9.05 26.20 10.57
N LEU A 14 -9.22 25.53 9.44
CA LEU A 14 -8.19 25.39 8.41
C LEU A 14 -8.01 26.66 7.56
N ILE A 15 -9.11 27.33 7.19
CA ILE A 15 -9.06 28.52 6.34
C ILE A 15 -8.24 29.65 6.98
N PRO A 16 -8.43 30.03 8.26
CA PRO A 16 -7.63 31.06 8.91
C PRO A 16 -6.14 30.75 8.90
N ARG A 17 -5.74 29.49 9.14
CA ARG A 17 -4.33 29.08 9.11
C ARG A 17 -3.73 29.15 7.72
N LEU A 18 -4.46 28.67 6.72
CA LEU A 18 -4.05 28.78 5.32
C LEU A 18 -3.85 30.24 4.90
N ILE A 19 -4.73 31.15 5.35
CA ILE A 19 -4.59 32.59 5.13
C ILE A 19 -3.36 33.14 5.86
N GLN A 20 -3.13 32.74 7.12
CA GLN A 20 -2.02 33.24 7.93
C GLN A 20 -0.65 32.77 7.42
N ASP A 21 -0.47 31.46 7.23
CA ASP A 21 0.83 30.86 6.93
C ASP A 21 1.26 31.09 5.49
N TYR A 22 0.29 31.11 4.57
CA TYR A 22 0.56 31.25 3.14
C TYR A 22 0.08 32.58 2.55
N ALA A 23 -0.48 33.50 3.35
CA ALA A 23 -1.01 34.79 2.87
C ALA A 23 -2.07 34.64 1.75
N LEU A 24 -2.84 33.56 1.79
CA LEU A 24 -3.91 33.28 0.83
C LEU A 24 -5.07 34.28 0.95
N LYS A 25 -5.78 34.54 -0.15
CA LYS A 25 -6.95 35.43 -0.20
C LYS A 25 -8.11 34.79 -0.95
N PHE A 26 -9.34 35.04 -0.54
CA PHE A 26 -10.51 34.60 -1.29
C PHE A 26 -10.52 35.20 -2.71
N SER A 27 -10.85 34.38 -3.70
CA SER A 27 -11.18 34.83 -5.04
C SER A 27 -12.49 35.63 -5.04
N SER A 28 -12.73 36.40 -6.10
CA SER A 28 -13.94 37.22 -6.26
C SER A 28 -15.24 36.41 -6.22
N ASP A 29 -15.21 35.18 -6.72
CA ASP A 29 -16.30 34.21 -6.69
C ASP A 29 -16.38 33.39 -5.38
N ARG A 30 -15.46 33.61 -4.44
CA ARG A 30 -15.28 32.88 -3.17
C ARG A 30 -15.15 31.36 -3.29
N GLN A 31 -14.97 30.82 -4.48
CA GLN A 31 -14.80 29.37 -4.68
C GLN A 31 -13.38 28.89 -4.34
N PHE A 32 -12.41 29.80 -4.30
CA PHE A 32 -11.00 29.47 -4.07
C PHE A 32 -10.34 30.43 -3.08
N LEU A 33 -9.31 29.94 -2.41
CA LEU A 33 -8.25 30.77 -1.83
C LEU A 33 -7.09 30.81 -2.82
N ARG A 34 -6.60 32.00 -3.20
CA ARG A 34 -5.57 32.23 -4.23
C ARG A 34 -4.52 33.23 -3.78
N TYR A 35 -3.49 33.42 -4.61
CA TYR A 35 -2.39 34.38 -4.45
C TYR A 35 -1.49 34.16 -3.24
N GLY A 36 -1.53 32.97 -2.65
CA GLY A 36 -0.69 32.61 -1.51
C GLY A 36 0.76 32.43 -1.92
N ARG A 37 1.67 32.56 -0.97
CA ARG A 37 3.11 32.39 -1.16
C ARG A 37 3.48 30.92 -1.10
N CYS A 38 3.90 30.36 -2.23
CA CYS A 38 4.29 28.95 -2.31
C CYS A 38 5.54 28.66 -1.48
N PRO A 39 5.54 27.65 -0.59
CA PRO A 39 6.70 27.33 0.26
C PRO A 39 7.89 26.79 -0.55
N SER A 40 7.63 26.18 -1.71
CA SER A 40 8.69 25.65 -2.58
C SER A 40 9.36 26.72 -3.44
N CYS A 41 8.59 27.57 -4.14
CA CYS A 41 9.16 28.54 -5.10
C CYS A 41 9.06 30.01 -4.66
N ASN A 42 8.45 30.27 -3.50
CA ASN A 42 8.30 31.59 -2.89
C ASN A 42 7.48 32.62 -3.69
N LYS A 43 6.81 32.20 -4.78
CA LYS A 43 5.94 33.05 -5.62
C LYS A 43 4.49 33.04 -5.14
N LYS A 44 3.77 34.14 -5.39
CA LYS A 44 2.37 34.38 -4.97
C LYS A 44 1.34 33.73 -5.90
N GLU A 45 1.48 32.43 -6.13
CA GLU A 45 0.61 31.65 -7.03
C GLU A 45 0.03 30.41 -6.37
N LEU A 46 0.12 30.31 -5.05
CA LEU A 46 -0.46 29.20 -4.30
C LEU A 46 -1.99 29.37 -4.20
N PHE A 47 -2.72 28.27 -4.34
CA PHE A 47 -4.17 28.25 -4.29
C PHE A 47 -4.73 26.94 -3.70
N THR A 48 -5.99 26.97 -3.25
CA THR A 48 -6.78 25.81 -2.81
C THR A 48 -8.29 26.11 -2.95
N GLY A 49 -9.14 25.08 -2.98
CA GLY A 49 -10.60 25.26 -3.01
C GLY A 49 -11.12 25.78 -1.67
N ALA A 50 -12.09 26.68 -1.68
CA ALA A 50 -12.62 27.27 -0.44
C ALA A 50 -13.55 26.33 0.32
N ASP A 51 -14.34 25.51 -0.37
CA ASP A 51 -15.35 24.65 0.28
C ASP A 51 -14.77 23.38 0.88
N SER A 52 -13.80 22.77 0.19
CA SER A 52 -13.08 21.58 0.67
C SER A 52 -11.58 21.71 0.38
N PRO A 53 -10.82 22.53 1.14
CA PRO A 53 -9.38 22.71 0.99
C PRO A 53 -8.57 21.48 1.44
N TRP A 54 -8.78 20.31 0.82
CA TRP A 54 -8.00 19.09 1.11
C TRP A 54 -6.55 19.17 0.61
N THR A 55 -6.27 20.06 -0.33
CA THR A 55 -4.97 20.16 -0.98
C THR A 55 -4.65 21.60 -1.33
N ILE A 56 -3.41 22.00 -1.08
CA ILE A 56 -2.87 23.29 -1.52
C ILE A 56 -1.94 23.07 -2.71
N GLN A 57 -2.05 23.89 -3.75
CA GLN A 57 -1.33 23.71 -5.01
C GLN A 57 -0.77 25.03 -5.53
N CYS A 58 0.42 24.99 -6.13
CA CYS A 58 1.02 26.13 -6.82
C CYS A 58 0.54 26.18 -8.28
N GLY A 59 -0.04 27.31 -8.70
CA GLY A 59 -0.53 27.55 -10.07
C GLY A 59 0.55 27.48 -11.16
N ARG A 60 1.83 27.52 -10.77
CA ARG A 60 2.97 27.35 -11.69
C ARG A 60 3.23 25.88 -11.98
N ALA A 61 2.25 25.18 -12.55
CA ALA A 61 2.31 23.74 -12.84
C ALA A 61 3.58 23.35 -13.60
N ASN A 62 3.99 24.12 -14.61
CA ASN A 62 5.17 23.81 -15.43
C ASN A 62 6.53 24.21 -14.79
N LYS A 63 6.54 24.94 -13.66
CA LYS A 63 7.79 25.47 -13.06
C LYS A 63 8.03 25.06 -11.62
N CYS A 64 6.99 24.91 -10.81
CA CYS A 64 7.09 24.56 -9.39
C CYS A 64 6.31 23.29 -9.09
N ASN A 65 5.06 23.21 -9.57
CA ASN A 65 4.14 22.10 -9.34
C ASN A 65 3.99 21.65 -7.88
N TYR A 66 4.29 22.53 -6.92
CA TYR A 66 4.15 22.19 -5.50
C TYR A 66 2.68 21.87 -5.20
N GLN A 67 2.46 20.70 -4.60
CA GLN A 67 1.17 20.24 -4.14
C GLN A 67 1.38 19.56 -2.78
N ALA A 68 0.51 19.84 -1.83
CA ALA A 68 0.56 19.22 -0.51
C ALA A 68 -0.84 19.03 0.05
N SER A 69 -1.06 17.89 0.71
CA SER A 69 -2.29 17.60 1.45
C SER A 69 -2.36 18.52 2.67
N THR A 70 -3.49 19.19 2.89
CA THR A 70 -3.67 20.01 4.09
C THR A 70 -3.67 19.17 5.36
N ARG A 71 -4.02 17.86 5.27
CA ARG A 71 -3.87 16.91 6.39
C ARG A 71 -2.43 16.75 6.84
N ASP A 72 -1.49 16.77 5.90
CA ASP A 72 -0.08 16.58 6.20
C ASP A 72 0.57 17.88 6.70
N ILE A 73 0.08 19.03 6.22
CA ILE A 73 0.56 20.36 6.65
C ILE A 73 0.05 20.70 8.05
N TYR A 74 -1.21 20.38 8.34
CA TYR A 74 -1.87 20.72 9.59
C TYR A 74 -2.38 19.49 10.33
N PRO A 75 -1.51 18.52 10.66
CA PRO A 75 -1.94 17.29 11.29
C PRO A 75 -2.70 17.59 12.59
N ASP A 76 -2.44 18.69 13.28
CA ASP A 76 -3.12 19.11 14.50
C ASP A 76 -4.56 19.64 14.30
N ILE A 77 -4.93 20.10 13.10
CA ILE A 77 -6.34 20.43 12.77
C ILE A 77 -7.14 19.14 12.53
N PHE A 78 -6.47 18.13 11.96
CA PHE A 78 -7.08 16.86 11.54
C PHE A 78 -6.94 15.71 12.56
N ALA A 79 -5.99 15.81 13.49
CA ALA A 79 -5.66 14.82 14.51
C ALA A 79 -5.68 15.49 15.89
N ASN A 80 -6.86 15.99 16.27
CA ASN A 80 -7.13 16.43 17.63
C ASN A 80 -8.52 15.99 18.09
N TRP A 81 -8.87 14.73 17.80
CA TRP A 81 -10.10 14.09 18.27
C TRP A 81 -10.25 14.25 19.77
N THR A 82 -9.14 14.05 20.50
CA THR A 82 -9.09 14.12 21.96
C THR A 82 -9.48 15.49 22.50
N LYS A 83 -8.93 16.56 21.91
CA LYS A 83 -9.21 17.93 22.35
C LYS A 83 -10.59 18.41 21.92
N LYS A 84 -11.04 18.03 20.73
CA LYS A 84 -12.33 18.47 20.16
C LYS A 84 -13.51 17.74 20.78
N ASN A 85 -13.33 16.48 21.15
CA ASN A 85 -14.39 15.60 21.63
C ASN A 85 -13.98 14.91 22.94
N PRO A 86 -13.75 15.67 24.03
CA PRO A 86 -13.39 15.08 25.31
C PRO A 86 -14.56 14.23 25.85
N PRO A 87 -14.28 13.10 26.54
CA PRO A 87 -15.31 12.32 27.22
C PRO A 87 -16.13 13.16 28.19
N THR A 88 -17.43 12.92 28.22
CA THR A 88 -18.36 13.56 29.15
C THR A 88 -19.08 12.51 29.98
N PRO A 89 -19.65 12.87 31.14
CA PRO A 89 -20.46 11.92 31.93
C PRO A 89 -21.63 11.33 31.14
N THR A 90 -22.20 12.10 30.19
CA THR A 90 -23.31 11.67 29.34
C THR A 90 -22.87 10.90 28.11
N ASN A 91 -21.66 11.14 27.60
CA ASN A 91 -21.03 10.35 26.54
C ASN A 91 -19.57 10.05 26.91
N PRO A 92 -19.31 8.94 27.62
CA PRO A 92 -17.94 8.55 27.99
C PRO A 92 -17.09 8.15 26.78
N ASN A 93 -17.72 7.86 25.63
CA ASN A 93 -17.06 7.42 24.41
C ASN A 93 -16.85 8.55 23.38
N ALA A 94 -17.05 9.82 23.76
CA ALA A 94 -17.10 10.94 22.80
C ALA A 94 -15.90 11.03 21.84
N THR A 95 -14.68 10.75 22.30
CA THR A 95 -13.49 10.77 21.43
C THR A 95 -13.47 9.58 20.48
N ALA A 96 -13.79 8.39 20.97
CA ALA A 96 -13.87 7.17 20.18
C ALA A 96 -14.98 7.27 19.12
N ASP A 97 -16.14 7.81 19.49
CA ASP A 97 -17.25 8.09 18.57
C ASP A 97 -16.81 9.00 17.44
N ALA A 98 -16.18 10.15 17.76
CA ALA A 98 -15.71 11.08 16.76
C ALA A 98 -14.63 10.48 15.85
N TYR A 99 -13.70 9.70 16.41
CA TYR A 99 -12.67 8.98 15.66
C TYR A 99 -13.26 7.96 14.69
N LEU A 100 -14.22 7.15 15.14
CA LEU A 100 -14.87 6.14 14.31
C LEU A 100 -15.77 6.77 13.25
N GLN A 101 -16.52 7.83 13.60
CA GLN A 101 -17.44 8.49 12.68
C GLN A 101 -16.68 9.24 11.59
N SER A 102 -15.86 10.20 12.00
CA SER A 102 -15.25 11.15 11.09
C SER A 102 -13.89 10.66 10.57
N GLY A 103 -13.17 9.86 11.35
CA GLY A 103 -11.89 9.26 10.93
C GLY A 103 -12.07 7.98 10.11
N ARG A 104 -13.05 7.13 10.47
CA ARG A 104 -13.26 5.81 9.86
C ARG A 104 -14.52 5.67 9.01
N GLY A 105 -15.44 6.65 9.06
CA GLY A 105 -16.63 6.69 8.21
C GLY A 105 -17.83 5.93 8.74
N PHE A 106 -17.80 5.45 9.99
CA PHE A 106 -18.85 4.58 10.54
C PHE A 106 -20.05 5.33 11.10
N ASP A 107 -21.21 4.68 11.03
CA ASP A 107 -22.42 5.14 11.69
C ASP A 107 -22.44 4.67 13.15
N ILE A 108 -22.05 5.55 14.06
CA ILE A 108 -21.90 5.24 15.50
C ILE A 108 -23.19 4.72 16.11
N VAL A 109 -24.35 5.16 15.65
CA VAL A 109 -25.64 4.69 16.17
C VAL A 109 -25.77 3.17 16.05
N LYS A 110 -25.23 2.58 14.98
CA LYS A 110 -25.24 1.12 14.76
C LYS A 110 -24.25 0.36 15.64
N TRP A 111 -23.21 1.03 16.12
CA TRP A 111 -22.11 0.42 16.86
C TRP A 111 -22.08 0.76 18.36
N GLN A 112 -23.06 1.51 18.86
CA GLN A 112 -23.19 1.79 20.28
C GLN A 112 -23.17 0.48 21.09
N GLY A 113 -22.37 0.45 22.15
CA GLY A 113 -22.15 -0.72 23.00
C GLY A 113 -21.19 -1.78 22.45
N SER A 114 -20.68 -1.62 21.22
CA SER A 114 -19.70 -2.57 20.63
C SER A 114 -18.27 -2.31 21.08
N TYR A 115 -18.00 -1.13 21.61
CA TYR A 115 -16.68 -0.68 22.04
C TYR A 115 -16.76 0.21 23.27
N THR A 116 -15.63 0.36 23.95
CA THR A 116 -15.43 1.36 25.01
C THR A 116 -14.28 2.29 24.65
N GLN A 117 -14.35 3.53 25.14
CA GLN A 117 -13.21 4.43 25.14
C GLN A 117 -12.41 4.24 26.43
N GLU A 118 -11.11 4.09 26.28
CA GLU A 118 -10.17 3.82 27.38
C GLU A 118 -8.96 4.75 27.29
N VAL A 119 -8.11 4.72 28.31
CA VAL A 119 -6.83 5.45 28.31
C VAL A 119 -5.70 4.45 28.21
N PHE A 120 -4.90 4.57 27.15
CA PHE A 120 -3.65 3.88 27.02
C PHE A 120 -2.55 4.66 27.75
N LYS A 121 -1.73 3.96 28.54
CA LYS A 121 -0.53 4.48 29.18
C LYS A 121 0.67 3.63 28.77
N ASP A 122 1.71 4.27 28.27
CA ASP A 122 2.96 3.57 27.97
C ASP A 122 3.72 3.23 29.27
N PHE A 123 4.42 2.10 29.29
CA PHE A 123 5.16 1.65 30.47
C PHE A 123 6.58 2.24 30.53
N TYR A 124 7.12 2.61 29.36
CA TYR A 124 8.50 3.11 29.24
C TYR A 124 8.56 4.64 29.16
N SER A 125 7.42 5.29 28.97
CA SER A 125 7.27 6.75 28.95
C SER A 125 5.99 7.16 29.68
N ASP A 126 5.93 8.39 30.19
CA ASP A 126 4.70 8.95 30.78
C ASP A 126 3.64 9.33 29.72
N PHE A 127 3.79 8.84 28.48
CA PHE A 127 2.86 9.12 27.41
C PHE A 127 1.51 8.42 27.65
N THR A 128 0.43 9.17 27.42
CA THR A 128 -0.94 8.65 27.44
C THR A 128 -1.70 9.12 26.21
N CYS A 129 -2.66 8.30 25.76
CA CYS A 129 -3.58 8.68 24.70
C CYS A 129 -4.90 7.90 24.83
N PRO A 130 -6.02 8.41 24.29
CA PRO A 130 -7.26 7.64 24.24
C PRO A 130 -7.11 6.38 23.36
N SER A 131 -7.87 5.34 23.67
CA SER A 131 -8.03 4.17 22.81
C SER A 131 -9.50 3.81 22.63
N VAL A 132 -9.81 3.16 21.51
CA VAL A 132 -11.09 2.48 21.30
C VAL A 132 -10.85 0.97 21.44
N ARG A 133 -11.57 0.35 22.38
CA ARG A 133 -11.39 -1.04 22.78
C ARG A 133 -12.59 -1.89 22.35
N PHE A 134 -12.30 -3.04 21.75
CA PHE A 134 -13.26 -4.03 21.32
C PHE A 134 -13.01 -5.34 22.06
N ASN A 135 -14.03 -5.82 22.76
CA ASN A 135 -13.93 -7.08 23.48
C ASN A 135 -14.02 -8.26 22.53
N ILE A 136 -13.11 -9.22 22.72
CA ILE A 136 -13.14 -10.50 22.04
C ILE A 136 -13.81 -11.49 22.98
N THR A 137 -14.85 -12.15 22.48
CA THR A 137 -15.71 -13.01 23.30
C THR A 137 -15.57 -14.48 22.93
N SER A 138 -15.68 -15.35 23.92
CA SER A 138 -15.88 -16.80 23.78
C SER A 138 -17.05 -17.21 24.66
N ASP A 139 -17.99 -17.99 24.12
CA ASP A 139 -19.19 -18.44 24.84
C ASP A 139 -20.01 -17.31 25.48
N GLY A 140 -20.01 -16.14 24.84
CA GLY A 140 -20.72 -14.94 25.31
C GLY A 140 -19.99 -14.14 26.41
N GLN A 141 -18.78 -14.55 26.80
CA GLN A 141 -17.97 -13.85 27.80
C GLN A 141 -16.73 -13.21 27.18
N ALA A 142 -16.36 -12.00 27.64
CA ALA A 142 -15.14 -11.34 27.22
C ALA A 142 -13.90 -12.06 27.77
N ILE A 143 -13.05 -12.58 26.87
CA ILE A 143 -11.81 -13.30 27.21
C ILE A 143 -10.57 -12.42 27.05
N GLY A 144 -10.70 -11.30 26.35
CA GLY A 144 -9.69 -10.29 26.19
C GLY A 144 -10.17 -9.18 25.27
N TYR A 145 -9.27 -8.29 24.86
CA TYR A 145 -9.63 -7.20 23.96
C TYR A 145 -8.55 -6.89 22.94
N TRP A 146 -8.99 -6.28 21.85
CA TRP A 146 -8.16 -5.54 20.92
C TRP A 146 -8.46 -4.05 21.07
N GLU A 147 -7.45 -3.20 20.95
CA GLU A 147 -7.64 -1.74 21.02
C GLU A 147 -6.87 -1.01 19.92
N ARG A 148 -7.47 0.07 19.43
CA ARG A 148 -6.85 1.04 18.54
C ARG A 148 -6.56 2.32 19.33
N LEU A 149 -5.30 2.72 19.35
CA LEU A 149 -4.88 3.99 19.93
C LEU A 149 -5.27 5.16 19.02
N ILE A 150 -5.80 6.21 19.62
CA ILE A 150 -6.15 7.46 18.98
C ILE A 150 -5.00 8.43 19.26
N GLU A 151 -4.39 8.96 18.20
CA GLU A 151 -3.25 9.90 18.31
C GLU A 151 -2.04 9.36 19.11
N PRO A 152 -1.54 8.13 18.85
CA PRO A 152 -0.35 7.63 19.54
C PRO A 152 0.91 8.37 19.07
N ALA A 153 1.94 8.42 19.93
CA ALA A 153 3.27 8.87 19.55
C ALA A 153 3.85 8.04 18.39
N ALA A 154 4.72 8.64 17.58
CA ALA A 154 5.22 8.04 16.33
C ALA A 154 5.91 6.67 16.51
N ASN A 155 6.51 6.42 17.66
CA ASN A 155 7.19 5.17 18.03
C ASN A 155 6.26 4.11 18.64
N ILE A 156 4.98 4.42 18.88
CA ILE A 156 4.00 3.52 19.52
C ILE A 156 3.10 2.90 18.46
N LYS A 157 2.97 1.56 18.50
CA LYS A 157 2.10 0.82 17.58
C LYS A 157 0.63 1.20 17.79
N LYS A 158 -0.05 1.53 16.70
CA LYS A 158 -1.44 2.04 16.72
C LYS A 158 -2.49 1.00 17.12
N ALA A 159 -2.24 -0.29 16.90
CA ALA A 159 -3.16 -1.38 17.21
C ALA A 159 -2.48 -2.36 18.17
N ARG A 160 -3.21 -2.81 19.19
CA ARG A 160 -2.70 -3.70 20.23
C ARG A 160 -3.74 -4.72 20.64
N VAL A 161 -3.26 -5.88 21.06
CA VAL A 161 -4.05 -6.87 21.78
C VAL A 161 -3.64 -6.80 23.25
N GLN A 162 -4.58 -7.02 24.16
CA GLN A 162 -4.31 -7.05 25.61
C GLN A 162 -3.07 -7.88 25.96
N THR A 163 -2.19 -7.32 26.78
CA THR A 163 -1.00 -8.03 27.26
C THR A 163 -1.39 -9.31 27.99
N GLY A 164 -0.79 -10.44 27.61
CA GLY A 164 -1.06 -11.76 28.19
C GLY A 164 -2.25 -12.50 27.57
N PHE A 165 -3.08 -11.84 26.75
CA PHE A 165 -4.21 -12.49 26.09
C PHE A 165 -3.75 -13.34 24.88
N LYS A 166 -4.10 -14.62 24.89
CA LYS A 166 -3.83 -15.56 23.81
C LYS A 166 -4.97 -15.57 22.79
N PHE A 167 -4.96 -14.60 21.88
CA PHE A 167 -6.04 -14.43 20.89
C PHE A 167 -6.06 -15.51 19.78
N LYS A 168 -5.01 -16.32 19.65
CA LYS A 168 -4.89 -17.33 18.57
C LYS A 168 -6.08 -18.30 18.62
N GLY A 169 -6.74 -18.50 17.48
CA GLY A 169 -7.93 -19.34 17.39
C GLY A 169 -9.25 -18.62 17.67
N HIS A 170 -9.21 -17.37 18.15
CA HIS A 170 -10.40 -16.54 18.36
C HIS A 170 -10.53 -15.45 17.30
N ALA A 171 -11.75 -15.01 17.05
CA ALA A 171 -12.07 -13.84 16.24
C ALA A 171 -12.93 -12.86 17.04
N TRP A 172 -12.93 -11.59 16.61
CA TRP A 172 -13.90 -10.61 17.06
C TRP A 172 -15.20 -10.77 16.28
N LEU A 173 -16.33 -10.83 17.00
CA LEU A 173 -17.67 -10.86 16.41
C LEU A 173 -18.35 -9.51 16.65
N PRO A 174 -18.94 -8.87 15.63
CA PRO A 174 -19.79 -7.71 15.84
C PRO A 174 -21.04 -8.10 16.65
N PRO A 175 -21.71 -7.17 17.36
CA PRO A 175 -22.88 -7.51 18.17
C PRO A 175 -24.01 -8.20 17.39
N LYS A 176 -24.20 -7.83 16.12
CA LYS A 176 -25.16 -8.47 15.21
C LYS A 176 -24.89 -9.97 15.01
N LEU A 177 -23.66 -10.41 15.21
CA LEU A 177 -23.23 -11.80 15.16
C LEU A 177 -22.92 -12.39 16.54
N HIS A 178 -23.40 -11.79 17.64
CA HIS A 178 -23.28 -12.38 18.96
C HIS A 178 -23.78 -13.84 18.94
N LEU A 179 -23.01 -14.79 19.50
CA LEU A 179 -23.30 -16.22 19.34
C LEU A 179 -24.73 -16.59 19.79
N GLN A 180 -25.18 -16.05 20.91
CA GLN A 180 -26.49 -16.40 21.48
C GLN A 180 -27.64 -15.53 20.96
N HIS A 181 -27.37 -14.26 20.65
CA HIS A 181 -28.40 -13.24 20.39
C HIS A 181 -28.33 -12.63 18.98
N GLY A 182 -27.36 -13.05 18.18
CA GLY A 182 -27.13 -12.57 16.84
C GLY A 182 -28.06 -13.21 15.80
N VAL A 183 -27.97 -12.72 14.57
CA VAL A 183 -28.87 -13.05 13.46
C VAL A 183 -28.49 -14.34 12.71
N TRP A 184 -27.87 -15.30 13.39
CA TRP A 184 -27.30 -16.53 12.80
C TRP A 184 -28.27 -17.33 11.93
N SER A 185 -29.57 -17.26 12.20
CA SER A 185 -30.63 -17.86 11.38
C SER A 185 -30.70 -17.37 9.93
N TYR A 186 -30.11 -16.20 9.64
CA TYR A 186 -30.11 -15.55 8.33
C TYR A 186 -28.71 -15.48 7.68
N VAL A 187 -27.68 -16.00 8.35
CA VAL A 187 -26.29 -15.91 7.87
C VAL A 187 -26.06 -17.02 6.85
N LYS A 188 -26.10 -16.68 5.56
CA LYS A 188 -25.74 -17.57 4.44
C LYS A 188 -24.24 -17.61 4.17
N GLU A 189 -23.58 -16.47 4.33
CA GLU A 189 -22.15 -16.29 4.11
C GLU A 189 -21.53 -15.57 5.30
N LEU A 190 -20.32 -15.96 5.65
CA LEU A 190 -19.53 -15.35 6.72
C LEU A 190 -18.19 -14.88 6.18
N TRP A 191 -18.00 -13.57 6.16
CA TRP A 191 -16.76 -12.93 5.72
C TRP A 191 -15.75 -12.86 6.86
N ILE A 192 -14.52 -13.30 6.61
CA ILE A 192 -13.43 -13.31 7.58
C ILE A 192 -12.35 -12.35 7.08
N VAL A 193 -12.20 -11.23 7.76
CA VAL A 193 -11.24 -10.16 7.41
C VAL A 193 -10.15 -10.03 8.47
N GLU A 194 -9.11 -9.26 8.14
CA GLU A 194 -7.97 -9.04 9.03
C GLU A 194 -8.34 -8.10 10.21
N GLY A 195 -8.77 -6.87 9.92
CA GLY A 195 -9.05 -5.87 10.94
C GLY A 195 -10.49 -5.80 11.42
N ILE A 196 -10.69 -5.32 12.66
CA ILE A 196 -12.04 -5.05 13.21
C ILE A 196 -12.75 -3.96 12.39
N PHE A 197 -12.03 -2.93 11.95
CA PHE A 197 -12.61 -1.88 11.12
C PHE A 197 -13.04 -2.38 9.74
N ASP A 198 -12.34 -3.36 9.17
CA ASP A 198 -12.77 -4.00 7.93
C ASP A 198 -14.06 -4.80 8.14
N ALA A 199 -14.18 -5.48 9.29
CA ALA A 199 -15.38 -6.24 9.62
C ALA A 199 -16.57 -5.30 9.82
N MET A 200 -16.35 -4.16 10.48
CA MET A 200 -17.35 -3.10 10.61
C MET A 200 -17.76 -2.54 9.25
N ALA A 201 -16.78 -2.25 8.37
CA ALA A 201 -17.01 -1.72 7.04
C ALA A 201 -17.88 -2.63 6.17
N LEU A 202 -17.61 -3.93 6.15
CA LEU A 202 -18.43 -4.91 5.45
C LEU A 202 -19.81 -5.07 6.10
N THR A 203 -19.89 -5.04 7.43
CA THR A 203 -21.16 -5.16 8.17
C THR A 203 -22.12 -4.01 7.88
N GLU A 204 -21.62 -2.78 7.80
CA GLU A 204 -22.43 -1.61 7.42
C GLU A 204 -22.92 -1.66 5.96
N ASN A 205 -22.25 -2.43 5.11
CA ASN A 205 -22.63 -2.67 3.72
C ASN A 205 -23.44 -3.97 3.54
N GLY A 206 -24.08 -4.43 4.62
CA GLY A 206 -25.07 -5.52 4.56
C GLY A 206 -24.50 -6.93 4.60
N LEU A 207 -23.19 -7.09 4.77
CA LEU A 207 -22.55 -8.40 4.89
C LEU A 207 -22.47 -8.85 6.36
N HIS A 208 -22.20 -10.13 6.57
CA HIS A 208 -21.90 -10.68 7.90
C HIS A 208 -20.39 -10.93 7.98
N ALA A 209 -19.67 -10.10 8.72
CA ALA A 209 -18.21 -10.15 8.78
C ALA A 209 -17.68 -10.27 10.21
N ILE A 210 -16.59 -11.01 10.37
CA ILE A 210 -15.82 -11.15 11.62
C ILE A 210 -14.35 -10.83 11.35
N SER A 211 -13.62 -10.40 12.38
CA SER A 211 -12.18 -10.12 12.27
C SER A 211 -11.37 -11.21 12.95
N ASN A 212 -10.40 -11.79 12.23
CA ASN A 212 -9.42 -12.70 12.82
C ASN A 212 -8.25 -11.97 13.49
N ILE A 213 -8.31 -10.64 13.62
CA ILE A 213 -7.36 -9.75 14.33
C ILE A 213 -6.02 -9.56 13.60
N THR A 214 -5.54 -10.58 12.90
CA THR A 214 -4.29 -10.55 12.13
C THR A 214 -4.33 -11.61 11.03
N ALA A 215 -3.72 -11.33 9.89
CA ALA A 215 -3.70 -12.20 8.71
C ALA A 215 -3.41 -13.68 9.02
N GLY A 216 -2.45 -13.96 9.91
CA GLY A 216 -2.00 -15.33 10.21
C GLY A 216 -2.91 -16.15 11.13
N ASN A 217 -3.98 -15.59 11.68
CA ASN A 217 -4.83 -16.26 12.66
C ASN A 217 -6.00 -16.99 11.98
N PHE A 218 -6.03 -18.32 12.08
CA PHE A 218 -7.22 -19.10 11.74
C PHE A 218 -8.12 -19.21 12.99
N PRO A 219 -9.35 -18.66 12.99
CA PRO A 219 -10.18 -18.57 14.18
C PRO A 219 -10.91 -19.88 14.51
N ALA A 220 -10.17 -20.97 14.71
CA ALA A 220 -10.70 -22.32 14.90
C ALA A 220 -11.69 -22.46 16.07
N HIS A 221 -11.42 -21.81 17.21
CA HIS A 221 -12.30 -21.87 18.39
C HIS A 221 -13.62 -21.14 18.12
N THR A 222 -13.54 -19.95 17.54
CA THR A 222 -14.75 -19.19 17.16
C THR A 222 -15.56 -19.94 16.09
N LEU A 223 -14.90 -20.51 15.07
CA LEU A 223 -15.58 -21.29 14.04
C LEU A 223 -16.25 -22.55 14.61
N ALA A 224 -15.64 -23.22 15.60
CA ALA A 224 -16.27 -24.35 16.28
C ALA A 224 -17.54 -23.94 17.05
N GLN A 225 -17.53 -22.78 17.72
CA GLN A 225 -18.71 -22.22 18.39
C GLN A 225 -19.81 -21.86 17.39
N ILE A 226 -19.44 -21.31 16.23
CA ILE A 226 -20.39 -21.04 15.16
C ILE A 226 -21.00 -22.34 14.64
N LYS A 227 -20.21 -23.41 14.42
CA LYS A 227 -20.75 -24.72 14.04
C LYS A 227 -21.76 -25.24 15.07
N ALA A 228 -21.42 -25.19 16.35
CA ALA A 228 -22.32 -25.59 17.42
C ALA A 228 -23.63 -24.78 17.39
N ARG A 229 -23.53 -23.46 17.23
CA ARG A 229 -24.69 -22.57 17.15
C ARG A 229 -25.59 -22.86 15.95
N MET A 230 -25.01 -23.10 14.77
CA MET A 230 -25.79 -23.43 13.58
C MET A 230 -26.50 -24.79 13.73
N ALA A 231 -25.84 -25.76 14.38
CA ALA A 231 -26.43 -27.06 14.71
C ALA A 231 -27.61 -26.92 15.69
N GLU A 232 -27.48 -26.12 16.75
CA GLU A 232 -28.57 -25.80 17.68
C GLU A 232 -29.79 -25.18 16.97
N LEU A 233 -29.54 -24.32 15.98
CA LEU A 233 -30.58 -23.66 15.19
C LEU A 233 -31.17 -24.55 14.08
N GLY A 234 -30.61 -25.74 13.86
CA GLY A 234 -30.98 -26.62 12.74
C GLY A 234 -30.76 -25.97 11.38
N LYS A 235 -29.72 -25.13 11.24
CA LYS A 235 -29.39 -24.40 10.01
C LYS A 235 -28.11 -24.92 9.36
N PRO A 236 -28.00 -24.86 8.02
CA PRO A 236 -26.76 -25.22 7.32
C PRO A 236 -25.63 -24.27 7.70
N LEU A 237 -24.38 -24.75 7.62
CA LEU A 237 -23.22 -23.89 7.87
C LEU A 237 -23.13 -22.79 6.80
N PRO A 238 -22.74 -21.56 7.18
CA PRO A 238 -22.50 -20.50 6.20
C PRO A 238 -21.26 -20.81 5.37
N LYS A 239 -21.26 -20.37 4.10
CA LYS A 239 -20.06 -20.36 3.27
C LYS A 239 -19.08 -19.33 3.80
N LEU A 240 -17.82 -19.72 3.98
CA LEU A 240 -16.76 -18.81 4.44
C LEU A 240 -16.19 -18.02 3.27
N ILE A 241 -16.06 -16.71 3.43
CA ILE A 241 -15.38 -15.83 2.47
C ILE A 241 -14.13 -15.27 3.15
N ILE A 242 -12.95 -15.78 2.81
CA ILE A 242 -11.69 -15.25 3.36
C ILE A 242 -11.31 -13.97 2.61
N ALA A 243 -11.32 -12.85 3.30
CA ALA A 243 -11.23 -11.51 2.73
C ALA A 243 -10.17 -10.68 3.45
N LEU A 244 -8.94 -11.19 3.55
CA LEU A 244 -7.83 -10.46 4.17
C LEU A 244 -7.34 -9.33 3.26
N ASP A 245 -6.51 -8.45 3.81
CA ASP A 245 -5.92 -7.32 3.08
C ASP A 245 -5.17 -7.82 1.84
N SER A 246 -5.19 -7.00 0.78
CA SER A 246 -4.62 -7.38 -0.51
C SER A 246 -3.09 -7.28 -0.59
N ASP A 247 -2.40 -7.00 0.50
CA ASP A 247 -0.94 -6.98 0.53
C ASP A 247 -0.32 -8.37 0.34
N HIS A 248 1.02 -8.43 0.24
CA HIS A 248 1.71 -9.71 0.04
C HIS A 248 1.48 -10.70 1.19
N ALA A 249 1.38 -10.21 2.44
CA ALA A 249 1.20 -11.07 3.60
C ALA A 249 -0.25 -11.60 3.68
N GLY A 250 -1.24 -10.74 3.44
CA GLY A 250 -2.66 -11.05 3.44
C GLY A 250 -3.05 -11.99 2.30
N ARG A 251 -2.49 -11.84 1.10
CA ARG A 251 -2.69 -12.81 -0.01
C ARG A 251 -2.17 -14.21 0.33
N LYS A 252 -0.94 -14.30 0.84
CA LYS A 252 -0.34 -15.57 1.25
C LYS A 252 -1.09 -16.22 2.40
N ALA A 253 -1.56 -15.41 3.35
CA ALA A 253 -2.38 -15.87 4.45
C ALA A 253 -3.76 -16.37 3.96
N THR A 254 -4.37 -15.68 3.01
CA THR A 254 -5.68 -16.04 2.43
C THR A 254 -5.64 -17.46 1.86
N ASP A 255 -4.67 -17.75 0.99
CA ASP A 255 -4.47 -19.09 0.42
C ASP A 255 -4.35 -20.17 1.51
N LYS A 256 -3.52 -19.91 2.53
CA LYS A 256 -3.34 -20.82 3.68
C LYS A 256 -4.62 -21.01 4.50
N LEU A 257 -5.36 -19.94 4.78
CA LEU A 257 -6.60 -20.01 5.57
C LEU A 257 -7.70 -20.74 4.80
N VAL A 258 -7.79 -20.55 3.48
CA VAL A 258 -8.71 -21.28 2.61
C VAL A 258 -8.39 -22.78 2.64
N ALA A 259 -7.13 -23.16 2.42
CA ALA A 259 -6.71 -24.56 2.52
C ALA A 259 -7.02 -25.16 3.90
N THR A 260 -6.76 -24.41 4.98
CA THR A 260 -7.07 -24.84 6.35
C THR A 260 -8.59 -25.00 6.57
N ALA A 261 -9.41 -24.07 6.07
CA ALA A 261 -10.86 -24.13 6.19
C ALA A 261 -11.44 -25.34 5.43
N ARG A 262 -10.97 -25.63 4.21
CA ARG A 262 -11.34 -26.82 3.44
C ARG A 262 -11.02 -28.11 4.20
N GLN A 263 -9.83 -28.21 4.78
CA GLN A 263 -9.43 -29.35 5.62
C GLN A 263 -10.32 -29.53 6.86
N ASN A 264 -10.93 -28.45 7.36
CA ASN A 264 -11.87 -28.46 8.48
C ASN A 264 -13.34 -28.62 8.05
N GLY A 265 -13.60 -28.98 6.79
CA GLY A 265 -14.92 -29.29 6.25
C GLY A 265 -15.83 -28.07 6.07
N TRP A 266 -15.26 -26.89 5.83
CA TRP A 266 -16.03 -25.70 5.46
C TRP A 266 -16.11 -25.55 3.94
N ASP A 267 -17.27 -25.16 3.42
CA ASP A 267 -17.35 -24.52 2.11
C ASP A 267 -16.73 -23.12 2.21
N VAL A 268 -15.74 -22.85 1.37
CA VAL A 268 -14.91 -21.65 1.47
C VAL A 268 -14.44 -21.16 0.12
N THR A 269 -14.53 -19.84 -0.07
CA THR A 269 -13.89 -19.10 -1.16
C THR A 269 -13.16 -17.87 -0.57
N ALA A 270 -12.66 -17.00 -1.43
CA ALA A 270 -11.92 -15.81 -1.04
C ALA A 270 -12.48 -14.54 -1.71
N ALA A 271 -12.13 -13.40 -1.14
CA ALA A 271 -12.27 -12.10 -1.77
C ALA A 271 -11.00 -11.26 -1.52
N GLN A 272 -10.76 -10.26 -2.38
CA GLN A 272 -9.62 -9.35 -2.27
C GLN A 272 -10.10 -7.92 -2.51
N SER A 273 -9.75 -6.99 -1.62
CA SER A 273 -10.14 -5.58 -1.72
C SER A 273 -9.51 -4.88 -2.94
N SER A 274 -8.47 -5.46 -3.54
CA SER A 274 -7.79 -4.93 -4.71
C SER A 274 -7.14 -6.02 -5.57
N GLU A 275 -7.11 -5.80 -6.89
CA GLU A 275 -6.35 -6.60 -7.83
C GLU A 275 -4.83 -6.53 -7.56
N TYR A 276 -4.35 -5.38 -7.11
CA TYR A 276 -2.94 -5.08 -6.86
C TYR A 276 -2.59 -5.10 -5.37
N SER A 277 -1.31 -5.37 -5.05
CA SER A 277 -0.83 -5.55 -3.68
C SER A 277 -0.84 -4.28 -2.84
N ASP A 278 -0.76 -3.12 -3.47
CA ASP A 278 -0.66 -1.82 -2.81
C ASP A 278 -2.04 -1.11 -2.85
N GLY A 279 -3.12 -1.89 -2.82
CA GLY A 279 -4.49 -1.42 -2.88
C GLY A 279 -5.09 -1.00 -1.54
N ALA A 280 -6.30 -0.42 -1.59
CA ALA A 280 -7.06 0.01 -0.43
C ALA A 280 -7.51 -1.19 0.44
N ASP A 281 -7.58 -1.00 1.76
CA ASP A 281 -8.25 -1.94 2.68
C ASP A 281 -9.79 -1.80 2.62
N TRP A 282 -10.53 -2.65 3.33
CA TRP A 282 -12.00 -2.63 3.27
C TRP A 282 -12.59 -1.36 3.91
N ASN A 283 -11.94 -0.81 4.96
CA ASN A 283 -12.34 0.46 5.55
C ASN A 283 -12.15 1.65 4.59
N ASP A 284 -11.07 1.67 3.83
CA ASP A 284 -10.80 2.68 2.81
C ASP A 284 -11.82 2.60 1.67
N LEU A 285 -12.19 1.39 1.23
CA LEU A 285 -13.25 1.18 0.25
C LEU A 285 -14.63 1.62 0.75
N HIS A 286 -14.94 1.35 2.02
CA HIS A 286 -16.16 1.83 2.68
C HIS A 286 -16.24 3.36 2.65
N LYS A 287 -15.15 4.05 3.07
CA LYS A 287 -15.07 5.51 3.04
C LYS A 287 -15.16 6.08 1.63
N ALA A 288 -14.74 5.33 0.62
CA ALA A 288 -14.82 5.71 -0.78
C ALA A 288 -16.18 5.36 -1.42
N GLY A 289 -17.10 4.70 -0.72
CA GLY A 289 -18.38 4.23 -1.26
C GLY A 289 -18.24 3.15 -2.33
N LYS A 290 -17.16 2.34 -2.27
CA LYS A 290 -16.83 1.28 -3.24
C LYS A 290 -17.13 -0.13 -2.74
N LEU A 291 -18.19 -0.29 -1.97
CA LEU A 291 -18.68 -1.58 -1.49
C LEU A 291 -20.10 -1.87 -2.03
N THR A 292 -20.39 -1.39 -3.23
CA THR A 292 -21.64 -1.71 -3.92
C THR A 292 -21.69 -3.18 -4.30
N LYS A 293 -22.87 -3.70 -4.68
CA LYS A 293 -23.01 -5.10 -5.12
C LYS A 293 -22.03 -5.45 -6.26
N THR A 294 -21.89 -4.57 -7.25
CA THR A 294 -20.97 -4.76 -8.38
C THR A 294 -19.50 -4.70 -7.95
N ASP A 295 -19.16 -3.88 -6.96
CA ASP A 295 -17.79 -3.87 -6.41
C ASP A 295 -17.49 -5.18 -5.68
N LEU A 296 -18.43 -5.68 -4.86
CA LEU A 296 -18.28 -6.94 -4.13
C LEU A 296 -18.14 -8.15 -5.07
N GLU A 297 -18.89 -8.18 -6.18
CA GLU A 297 -18.73 -9.20 -7.24
C GLU A 297 -17.31 -9.18 -7.81
N ARG A 298 -16.76 -7.98 -8.07
CA ARG A 298 -15.39 -7.83 -8.54
C ARG A 298 -14.35 -8.28 -7.50
N TYR A 299 -14.58 -7.98 -6.23
CA TYR A 299 -13.67 -8.40 -5.15
C TYR A 299 -13.67 -9.90 -4.91
N ARG A 300 -14.82 -10.57 -5.09
CA ARG A 300 -14.91 -12.03 -5.09
C ARG A 300 -14.11 -12.62 -6.24
N PHE A 301 -14.29 -12.09 -7.44
CA PHE A 301 -13.51 -12.50 -8.61
C PHE A 301 -11.99 -12.42 -8.35
N TYR A 302 -11.50 -11.34 -7.73
CA TYR A 302 -10.09 -11.24 -7.36
C TYR A 302 -9.63 -12.30 -6.33
N GLY A 303 -10.50 -12.66 -5.39
CA GLY A 303 -10.24 -13.74 -4.45
C GLY A 303 -10.23 -15.12 -5.11
N GLU A 304 -11.16 -15.40 -6.01
CA GLU A 304 -11.22 -16.64 -6.79
C GLU A 304 -9.97 -16.81 -7.66
N LEU A 305 -9.52 -15.73 -8.33
CA LEU A 305 -8.25 -15.74 -9.07
C LEU A 305 -7.02 -16.01 -8.19
N LEU A 306 -7.07 -15.65 -6.90
CA LEU A 306 -5.99 -15.86 -5.96
C LEU A 306 -5.90 -17.33 -5.52
N ILE A 307 -7.05 -17.98 -5.30
CA ILE A 307 -7.14 -19.34 -4.76
C ILE A 307 -7.37 -20.42 -5.83
N ALA A 308 -7.32 -20.04 -7.12
CA ALA A 308 -7.46 -20.97 -8.23
C ALA A 308 -6.44 -22.13 -8.11
N GLU A 309 -6.92 -23.37 -8.23
CA GLU A 309 -6.11 -24.57 -7.97
C GLU A 309 -5.17 -24.88 -9.13
N THR A 310 -5.60 -24.62 -10.37
CA THR A 310 -4.80 -24.80 -11.56
C THR A 310 -4.70 -23.53 -12.39
N ALA A 311 -3.68 -23.47 -13.25
CA ALA A 311 -3.55 -22.41 -14.24
C ALA A 311 -4.79 -22.33 -15.16
N LYS A 312 -5.41 -23.48 -15.45
CA LYS A 312 -6.59 -23.57 -16.32
C LYS A 312 -7.84 -23.00 -15.66
N ASP A 313 -8.07 -23.28 -14.38
CA ASP A 313 -9.19 -22.70 -13.62
C ASP A 313 -9.07 -21.17 -13.58
N LYS A 314 -7.85 -20.67 -13.32
CA LYS A 314 -7.58 -19.22 -13.34
C LYS A 314 -7.85 -18.59 -14.69
N ALA A 315 -7.47 -19.29 -15.77
CA ALA A 315 -7.71 -18.83 -17.13
C ALA A 315 -9.21 -18.79 -17.47
N LEU A 316 -9.97 -19.81 -17.06
CA LEU A 316 -11.42 -19.87 -17.19
C LEU A 316 -12.10 -18.71 -16.46
N LEU A 317 -11.76 -18.48 -15.19
CA LEU A 317 -12.27 -17.34 -14.42
C LEU A 317 -11.99 -16.01 -15.15
N THR A 318 -10.75 -15.82 -15.62
CA THR A 318 -10.36 -14.61 -16.35
C THR A 318 -11.13 -14.43 -17.65
N TYR A 319 -11.37 -15.53 -18.38
CA TYR A 319 -12.18 -15.52 -19.60
C TYR A 319 -13.64 -15.15 -19.30
N ASN A 320 -14.26 -15.80 -18.32
CA ASN A 320 -15.65 -15.55 -17.94
C ASN A 320 -15.87 -14.07 -17.54
N GLN A 321 -14.87 -13.42 -16.94
CA GLN A 321 -14.95 -12.02 -16.54
C GLN A 321 -14.76 -11.01 -17.69
N TYR A 322 -13.87 -11.30 -18.65
CA TYR A 322 -13.42 -10.31 -19.65
C TYR A 322 -13.73 -10.68 -21.11
N GLY A 323 -14.17 -11.91 -21.38
CA GLY A 323 -14.43 -12.44 -22.73
C GLY A 323 -13.21 -12.50 -23.66
N THR A 324 -12.00 -12.25 -23.14
CA THR A 324 -10.80 -12.15 -23.97
C THR A 324 -10.28 -13.54 -24.33
N THR A 325 -10.21 -13.86 -25.62
CA THR A 325 -9.81 -15.20 -26.09
C THR A 325 -8.29 -15.42 -26.12
N SER A 326 -7.47 -14.37 -25.97
CA SER A 326 -6.03 -14.53 -25.88
C SER A 326 -5.38 -13.50 -24.97
N PHE A 327 -4.67 -13.98 -23.95
CA PHE A 327 -4.06 -13.13 -22.91
C PHE A 327 -2.93 -13.87 -22.18
N TYR A 328 -2.10 -13.12 -21.47
CA TYR A 328 -1.15 -13.71 -20.52
C TYR A 328 -1.72 -13.65 -19.10
N MET A 329 -1.27 -14.57 -18.25
CA MET A 329 -1.59 -14.59 -16.82
C MET A 329 -0.42 -15.09 -16.00
N PHE A 330 -0.45 -14.76 -14.71
CA PHE A 330 0.51 -15.22 -13.73
C PHE A 330 -0.08 -16.32 -12.85
N PHE A 331 0.62 -17.43 -12.73
CA PHE A 331 0.24 -18.55 -11.87
C PHE A 331 1.49 -19.22 -11.30
N ASN A 332 1.52 -19.47 -9.99
CA ASN A 332 2.60 -20.15 -9.27
C ASN A 332 4.04 -19.74 -9.68
N SER A 333 4.35 -18.45 -9.61
CA SER A 333 5.66 -17.87 -10.01
C SER A 333 6.06 -18.08 -11.48
N CYS A 334 5.14 -18.49 -12.35
CA CYS A 334 5.32 -18.61 -13.80
C CYS A 334 4.38 -17.67 -14.56
N THR A 335 4.68 -17.46 -15.84
CA THR A 335 3.83 -16.74 -16.80
C THR A 335 3.32 -17.71 -17.86
N TYR A 336 2.01 -17.69 -18.05
CA TYR A 336 1.30 -18.52 -19.01
C TYR A 336 0.65 -17.66 -20.08
N TRP A 337 0.56 -18.19 -21.30
CA TRP A 337 -0.27 -17.66 -22.36
C TRP A 337 -1.51 -18.53 -22.50
N VAL A 338 -2.67 -17.88 -22.53
CA VAL A 338 -3.96 -18.52 -22.72
C VAL A 338 -4.44 -18.22 -24.14
N LYS A 339 -4.97 -19.26 -24.79
CA LYS A 339 -5.71 -19.15 -26.04
C LYS A 339 -6.99 -19.98 -25.95
N VAL A 340 -8.12 -19.34 -26.20
CA VAL A 340 -9.42 -19.98 -26.37
C VAL A 340 -9.69 -20.11 -27.86
N ASP A 341 -10.01 -21.31 -28.30
CA ASP A 341 -10.45 -21.56 -29.68
C ASP A 341 -11.99 -21.52 -29.74
N SER A 342 -12.52 -20.40 -30.23
CA SER A 342 -13.96 -20.19 -30.36
C SER A 342 -14.62 -21.17 -31.33
N GLU A 343 -13.95 -21.57 -32.42
CA GLU A 343 -14.53 -22.53 -33.38
C GLU A 343 -14.61 -23.94 -32.77
N SER A 344 -13.59 -24.31 -31.99
CA SER A 344 -13.60 -25.57 -31.25
C SER A 344 -14.70 -25.58 -30.18
N PHE A 345 -14.91 -24.45 -29.51
CA PHE A 345 -15.98 -24.30 -28.52
C PHE A 345 -17.38 -24.44 -29.13
N ASP A 346 -17.67 -23.75 -30.23
CA ASP A 346 -18.96 -23.83 -30.89
C ASP A 346 -19.28 -25.26 -31.35
N LYS A 347 -18.27 -26.00 -31.86
CA LYS A 347 -18.40 -27.41 -32.21
C LYS A 347 -18.64 -28.30 -31.00
N ALA A 348 -17.89 -28.11 -29.92
CA ALA A 348 -18.04 -28.87 -28.68
C ALA A 348 -19.45 -28.69 -28.11
N LYS A 349 -19.94 -27.44 -28.08
CA LYS A 349 -21.30 -27.12 -27.64
C LYS A 349 -22.37 -27.81 -28.49
N GLN A 350 -22.22 -27.86 -29.81
CA GLN A 350 -23.15 -28.57 -30.69
C GLN A 350 -23.13 -30.09 -30.48
N MET A 351 -21.95 -30.66 -30.23
CA MET A 351 -21.80 -32.10 -30.02
C MET A 351 -22.34 -32.57 -28.67
N ASP A 352 -22.33 -31.70 -27.65
CA ASP A 352 -22.78 -32.02 -26.29
C ASP A 352 -24.13 -31.36 -25.94
N ALA A 353 -24.88 -30.90 -26.94
CA ALA A 353 -26.17 -30.21 -26.74
C ALA A 353 -27.21 -31.09 -26.01
N ASP A 354 -27.17 -32.40 -26.21
CA ASP A 354 -28.08 -33.34 -25.55
C ASP A 354 -27.78 -33.48 -24.03
N SER A 355 -26.60 -33.05 -23.58
CA SER A 355 -26.18 -33.04 -22.18
C SER A 355 -26.43 -31.69 -21.50
N GLU A 356 -26.97 -30.68 -22.22
CA GLU A 356 -27.26 -29.36 -21.67
C GLU A 356 -28.31 -29.47 -20.54
N PRO A 357 -28.02 -28.97 -19.33
CA PRO A 357 -28.96 -29.04 -18.20
C PRO A 357 -30.27 -28.32 -18.50
N THR A 358 -31.40 -29.00 -18.32
CA THR A 358 -32.75 -28.46 -18.55
C THR A 358 -33.51 -28.21 -17.24
N GLU A 359 -34.53 -27.34 -17.29
CA GLU A 359 -35.40 -27.01 -16.15
C GLU A 359 -35.99 -28.26 -15.45
N ASP A 360 -36.24 -29.33 -16.21
CA ASP A 360 -36.85 -30.57 -15.73
C ASP A 360 -35.99 -31.34 -14.71
N LEU A 361 -34.69 -31.04 -14.63
CA LEU A 361 -33.71 -31.75 -13.80
C LEU A 361 -33.47 -31.09 -12.44
N PHE A 362 -33.96 -29.87 -12.19
CA PHE A 362 -33.62 -29.07 -11.00
C PHE A 362 -34.85 -28.48 -10.32
N ASN A 363 -34.79 -28.36 -8.99
CA ASN A 363 -35.92 -27.89 -8.19
C ASN A 363 -35.95 -26.37 -8.05
N THR A 364 -34.84 -25.69 -8.32
CA THR A 364 -34.70 -24.24 -8.21
C THR A 364 -34.00 -23.64 -9.44
N GLU A 365 -34.33 -22.39 -9.75
CA GLU A 365 -33.68 -21.63 -10.83
C GLU A 365 -32.17 -21.41 -10.56
N GLU A 366 -31.78 -21.39 -9.28
CA GLU A 366 -30.39 -21.23 -8.85
C GLU A 366 -29.58 -22.50 -9.14
N GLU A 367 -30.11 -23.68 -8.81
CA GLU A 367 -29.48 -24.97 -9.14
C GLU A 367 -29.32 -25.16 -10.65
N LEU A 368 -30.34 -24.79 -11.44
CA LEU A 368 -30.26 -24.86 -12.90
C LEU A 368 -29.15 -23.95 -13.46
N LYS A 369 -29.07 -22.70 -12.99
CA LYS A 369 -28.03 -21.76 -13.43
C LYS A 369 -26.63 -22.26 -13.11
N GLU A 370 -26.43 -22.84 -11.91
CA GLU A 370 -25.16 -23.45 -11.53
C GLU A 370 -24.82 -24.64 -12.43
N ALA A 371 -25.78 -25.52 -12.71
CA ALA A 371 -25.57 -26.66 -13.58
C ALA A 371 -25.21 -26.25 -15.01
N VAL A 372 -25.93 -25.28 -15.59
CA VAL A 372 -25.66 -24.74 -16.94
C VAL A 372 -24.26 -24.10 -16.98
N GLN A 373 -23.88 -23.37 -15.93
CA GLN A 373 -22.55 -22.76 -15.84
C GLN A 373 -21.46 -23.83 -15.75
N LEU A 374 -21.64 -24.88 -14.94
CA LEU A 374 -20.68 -25.99 -14.84
C LEU A 374 -20.50 -26.73 -16.16
N TRP A 375 -21.59 -27.00 -16.87
CA TRP A 375 -21.57 -27.60 -18.20
C TRP A 375 -20.81 -26.70 -19.21
N HIS A 376 -21.13 -25.40 -19.22
CA HIS A 376 -20.44 -24.43 -20.06
C HIS A 376 -18.94 -24.37 -19.75
N ASP A 377 -18.58 -24.35 -18.47
CA ASP A 377 -17.21 -24.29 -17.99
C ASP A 377 -16.41 -25.54 -18.37
N ASP A 378 -16.99 -26.74 -18.29
CA ASP A 378 -16.34 -27.99 -18.70
C ASP A 378 -16.00 -27.99 -20.20
N LEU A 379 -16.97 -27.60 -21.04
CA LEU A 379 -16.77 -27.42 -22.48
C LEU A 379 -15.69 -26.37 -22.76
N MET A 380 -15.75 -25.22 -22.09
CA MET A 380 -14.77 -24.16 -22.24
C MET A 380 -13.36 -24.60 -21.86
N GLN A 381 -13.23 -25.39 -20.80
CA GLN A 381 -11.94 -25.97 -20.43
C GLN A 381 -11.40 -26.85 -21.55
N SER A 382 -12.20 -27.71 -22.16
CA SER A 382 -11.72 -28.57 -23.27
C SER A 382 -11.14 -27.78 -24.46
N CYS A 383 -11.67 -26.58 -24.70
CA CYS A 383 -11.31 -25.70 -25.83
C CYS A 383 -10.23 -24.65 -25.48
N MET A 384 -9.76 -24.64 -24.24
CA MET A 384 -8.77 -23.69 -23.74
C MET A 384 -7.37 -24.30 -23.69
N THR A 385 -6.44 -23.64 -24.38
CA THR A 385 -5.00 -23.97 -24.32
C THR A 385 -4.29 -23.02 -23.37
N VAL A 386 -3.61 -23.58 -22.36
CA VAL A 386 -2.78 -22.83 -21.40
C VAL A 386 -1.33 -23.28 -21.54
N THR A 387 -0.48 -22.43 -22.10
CA THR A 387 0.92 -22.75 -22.37
C THR A 387 1.84 -21.92 -21.48
N GLN A 388 2.72 -22.57 -20.73
CA GLN A 388 3.77 -21.84 -20.00
C GLN A 388 4.72 -21.20 -21.01
N ILE A 389 4.86 -19.88 -20.98
CA ILE A 389 5.78 -19.16 -21.87
C ILE A 389 7.03 -18.67 -21.13
N MET A 390 7.01 -18.68 -19.80
CA MET A 390 8.13 -18.24 -18.97
C MET A 390 8.03 -18.82 -17.56
N ASN A 391 9.13 -19.36 -17.04
CA ASN A 391 9.24 -19.93 -15.70
C ASN A 391 9.57 -18.87 -14.62
N CYS A 392 9.14 -17.63 -14.83
CA CYS A 392 9.22 -16.54 -13.88
C CYS A 392 8.03 -15.58 -14.08
N GLN A 393 7.87 -14.62 -13.17
CA GLN A 393 6.95 -13.49 -13.31
C GLN A 393 7.74 -12.18 -13.40
N PRO A 394 7.85 -11.56 -14.58
CA PRO A 394 8.43 -10.24 -14.70
C PRO A 394 7.44 -9.16 -14.26
N GLN A 395 7.94 -8.18 -13.54
CA GLN A 395 7.22 -6.98 -13.13
C GLN A 395 8.08 -5.77 -13.45
N ALA A 396 7.61 -4.92 -14.35
CA ALA A 396 8.25 -3.63 -14.59
C ALA A 396 8.02 -2.71 -13.37
N LEU A 397 9.09 -2.12 -12.85
CA LEU A 397 9.03 -1.26 -11.66
C LEU A 397 9.06 0.23 -12.06
N TYR A 398 10.08 0.63 -12.81
CA TYR A 398 10.24 1.99 -13.30
C TYR A 398 11.13 2.03 -14.55
N TYR A 399 11.02 3.11 -15.31
CA TYR A 399 11.98 3.49 -16.34
C TYR A 399 13.04 4.39 -15.71
N GLN A 400 14.32 4.08 -15.89
CA GLN A 400 15.42 4.91 -15.43
C GLN A 400 16.13 5.56 -16.60
N GLN A 401 16.42 6.86 -16.49
CA GLN A 401 17.07 7.63 -17.54
C GLN A 401 18.15 8.55 -16.96
N ASN A 402 19.26 8.66 -17.68
CA ASN A 402 20.31 9.62 -17.40
C ASN A 402 20.22 10.76 -18.40
N LEU A 403 19.84 11.95 -17.93
CA LEU A 403 19.68 13.13 -18.80
C LEU A 403 21.00 13.67 -19.36
N VAL A 404 22.14 13.29 -18.77
CA VAL A 404 23.47 13.75 -19.20
C VAL A 404 24.05 12.82 -20.27
N THR A 405 23.94 11.50 -20.07
CA THR A 405 24.49 10.49 -21.00
C THR A 405 23.50 10.05 -22.08
N ASP A 406 22.21 10.42 -21.97
CA ASP A 406 21.10 9.96 -22.81
C ASP A 406 20.89 8.43 -22.75
N GLU A 407 21.41 7.78 -21.71
CA GLU A 407 21.22 6.35 -21.49
C GLU A 407 19.93 6.07 -20.73
N SER A 408 19.28 4.96 -21.07
CA SER A 408 18.03 4.57 -20.40
C SER A 408 17.80 3.08 -20.35
N TRP A 409 17.11 2.66 -19.29
CA TRP A 409 16.78 1.27 -19.02
C TRP A 409 15.44 1.13 -18.33
N TYR A 410 14.78 0.00 -18.52
CA TYR A 410 13.66 -0.41 -17.71
C TYR A 410 14.14 -1.27 -16.56
N PHE A 411 13.76 -0.92 -15.34
CA PHE A 411 14.06 -1.69 -14.15
C PHE A 411 12.94 -2.70 -13.90
N PHE A 412 13.29 -3.98 -13.87
CA PHE A 412 12.35 -5.09 -13.69
C PHE A 412 12.68 -5.85 -12.41
N ARG A 413 11.64 -6.33 -11.74
CA ARG A 413 11.69 -7.41 -10.77
C ARG A 413 11.29 -8.71 -11.45
N ILE A 414 12.12 -9.73 -11.33
CA ILE A 414 11.93 -11.07 -11.87
C ILE A 414 11.69 -11.99 -10.69
N ARG A 415 10.46 -12.45 -10.52
CA ARG A 415 10.12 -13.38 -9.44
C ARG A 415 10.24 -14.82 -9.91
N THR A 416 10.97 -15.62 -9.16
CA THR A 416 11.11 -17.07 -9.39
C THR A 416 10.77 -17.83 -8.11
N PRO A 417 10.53 -19.14 -8.17
CA PRO A 417 10.39 -19.96 -6.96
C PRO A 417 11.60 -19.90 -6.02
N GLN A 418 12.79 -19.57 -6.53
CA GLN A 418 14.04 -19.48 -5.76
C GLN A 418 14.25 -18.11 -5.12
N GLY A 419 13.57 -17.07 -5.60
CA GLY A 419 13.66 -15.71 -5.08
C GLY A 419 13.45 -14.64 -6.16
N ASP A 420 13.40 -13.39 -5.68
CA ASP A 420 13.25 -12.20 -6.52
C ASP A 420 14.61 -11.62 -6.88
N THR A 421 14.83 -11.37 -8.18
CA THR A 421 16.00 -10.62 -8.67
C THR A 421 15.52 -9.33 -9.32
N LYS A 422 16.20 -8.20 -9.07
CA LYS A 422 15.93 -6.93 -9.76
C LYS A 422 17.07 -6.59 -10.71
N ASN A 423 16.77 -6.21 -11.95
CA ASN A 423 17.78 -5.83 -12.93
C ASN A 423 17.23 -4.91 -14.03
N THR A 424 18.12 -4.36 -14.85
CA THR A 424 17.81 -3.47 -15.97
C THR A 424 17.67 -4.22 -17.30
N PHE A 425 16.77 -3.72 -18.15
CA PHE A 425 16.59 -4.11 -19.54
C PHE A 425 16.70 -2.87 -20.43
N THR A 426 17.48 -2.91 -21.49
CA THR A 426 17.50 -1.83 -22.49
C THR A 426 16.25 -1.90 -23.36
N GLY A 427 15.90 -0.80 -24.05
CA GLY A 427 14.80 -0.81 -25.02
C GLY A 427 14.99 -1.90 -26.08
N SER A 428 16.20 -2.02 -26.64
CA SER A 428 16.53 -3.06 -27.62
C SER A 428 16.31 -4.49 -27.10
N GLN A 429 16.64 -4.75 -25.82
CA GLN A 429 16.40 -6.06 -25.19
C GLN A 429 14.91 -6.36 -24.99
N LEU A 430 14.04 -5.36 -24.92
CA LEU A 430 12.59 -5.55 -24.82
C LEU A 430 11.91 -5.63 -26.19
N SER A 431 12.52 -5.09 -27.24
CA SER A 431 11.91 -5.00 -28.59
C SER A 431 11.80 -6.34 -29.34
N ALA A 432 12.47 -7.40 -28.90
CA ALA A 432 12.45 -8.69 -29.60
C ALA A 432 12.52 -9.88 -28.64
N ALA A 433 11.72 -10.91 -28.91
CA ALA A 433 11.66 -12.14 -28.10
C ALA A 433 13.02 -12.80 -27.87
N GLY A 434 13.88 -12.82 -28.90
CA GLY A 434 15.21 -13.41 -28.82
C GLY A 434 16.15 -12.63 -27.89
N GLU A 435 16.14 -11.29 -27.96
CA GLU A 435 16.98 -10.44 -27.10
C GLU A 435 16.47 -10.42 -25.66
N PHE A 436 15.15 -10.42 -25.47
CA PHE A 436 14.53 -10.54 -24.16
C PHE A 436 14.92 -11.84 -23.48
N LYS A 437 14.86 -12.96 -24.22
CA LYS A 437 15.31 -14.28 -23.75
C LYS A 437 16.79 -14.28 -23.35
N LYS A 438 17.67 -13.72 -24.19
CA LYS A 438 19.11 -13.61 -23.89
C LYS A 438 19.35 -12.80 -22.63
N ARG A 439 18.66 -11.66 -22.47
CA ARG A 439 18.80 -10.81 -21.30
C ARG A 439 18.29 -11.51 -20.04
N LEU A 440 17.12 -12.16 -20.09
CA LEU A 440 16.60 -12.95 -18.97
C LEU A 440 17.59 -14.02 -18.51
N LEU A 441 18.17 -14.81 -19.43
CA LEU A 441 19.19 -15.80 -19.11
C LEU A 441 20.44 -15.19 -18.45
N SER A 442 20.80 -13.96 -18.82
CA SER A 442 21.94 -13.24 -18.26
C SER A 442 21.68 -12.67 -16.86
N VAL A 443 20.46 -12.25 -16.55
CA VAL A 443 20.14 -11.58 -15.27
C VAL A 443 19.46 -12.49 -14.25
N ALA A 444 18.86 -13.60 -14.69
CA ALA A 444 18.14 -14.54 -13.86
C ALA A 444 18.50 -15.99 -14.28
N PRO A 445 19.42 -16.64 -13.56
CA PRO A 445 19.87 -18.01 -13.88
C PRO A 445 18.69 -18.99 -13.95
N GLY A 446 18.65 -19.80 -15.01
CA GLY A 446 17.61 -20.81 -15.22
C GLY A 446 16.26 -20.27 -15.71
N VAL A 447 16.11 -18.95 -15.89
CA VAL A 447 14.89 -18.35 -16.43
C VAL A 447 14.91 -18.35 -17.96
N ILE A 448 13.83 -18.83 -18.57
CA ILE A 448 13.69 -18.91 -20.01
C ILE A 448 12.37 -18.30 -20.49
N TYR A 449 12.44 -17.52 -21.56
CA TYR A 449 11.29 -17.07 -22.34
C TYR A 449 11.12 -17.94 -23.59
N GLN A 450 9.91 -18.46 -23.79
CA GLN A 450 9.51 -19.34 -24.89
C GLN A 450 8.35 -18.76 -25.71
N GLY A 451 7.84 -17.58 -25.35
CA GLY A 451 6.80 -16.91 -26.13
C GLY A 451 7.34 -16.30 -27.43
N ASN A 452 6.42 -15.91 -28.32
CA ASN A 452 6.75 -15.19 -29.55
C ASN A 452 6.79 -13.67 -29.35
N SER A 453 7.16 -12.90 -30.38
CA SER A 453 7.26 -11.44 -30.30
C SER A 453 5.92 -10.77 -30.03
N LYS A 454 4.82 -11.22 -30.66
CA LYS A 454 3.47 -10.65 -30.44
C LYS A 454 3.02 -10.81 -28.98
N GLN A 455 3.32 -11.95 -28.37
CA GLN A 455 3.03 -12.20 -26.95
C GLN A 455 3.84 -11.27 -26.05
N LEU A 456 5.13 -11.05 -26.38
CA LEU A 456 5.99 -10.12 -25.66
C LEU A 456 5.45 -8.68 -25.77
N ASP A 457 5.08 -8.23 -26.97
CA ASP A 457 4.56 -6.89 -27.21
C ASP A 457 3.28 -6.62 -26.42
N ILE A 458 2.35 -7.59 -26.38
CA ILE A 458 1.11 -7.47 -25.59
C ILE A 458 1.43 -7.40 -24.09
N MET A 459 2.38 -8.21 -23.62
CA MET A 459 2.77 -8.25 -22.22
C MET A 459 3.43 -6.92 -21.80
N LEU A 460 4.42 -6.46 -22.57
CA LEU A 460 5.11 -5.19 -22.33
C LEU A 460 4.16 -4.00 -22.46
N GLY A 461 3.31 -3.97 -23.48
CA GLY A 461 2.33 -2.91 -23.69
C GLY A 461 1.36 -2.71 -22.52
N ARG A 462 1.16 -3.72 -21.66
CA ARG A 462 0.45 -3.58 -20.38
C ARG A 462 1.39 -3.24 -19.22
N MET A 463 2.58 -3.84 -19.15
CA MET A 463 3.50 -3.66 -18.02
C MET A 463 4.19 -2.30 -17.97
N ILE A 464 4.59 -1.75 -19.11
CA ILE A 464 5.41 -0.52 -19.17
C ILE A 464 4.59 0.73 -19.52
N ASN A 465 3.29 0.57 -19.80
CA ASN A 465 2.41 1.69 -20.09
C ASN A 465 2.22 2.56 -18.84
N GLY A 466 2.49 3.87 -18.98
CA GLY A 466 2.40 4.81 -17.88
C GLY A 466 3.41 4.53 -16.76
N ILE A 467 4.49 3.79 -17.04
CA ILE A 467 5.49 3.45 -16.03
C ILE A 467 6.17 4.71 -15.50
N LYS A 468 6.46 4.70 -14.19
CA LYS A 468 7.14 5.81 -13.52
C LYS A 468 8.56 5.99 -14.05
N THR A 469 8.98 7.23 -14.25
CA THR A 469 10.36 7.57 -14.63
C THR A 469 11.17 7.99 -13.41
N VAL A 470 12.39 7.47 -13.31
CA VAL A 470 13.39 7.78 -12.29
C VAL A 470 14.63 8.34 -12.98
N GLU A 471 15.04 9.54 -12.60
CA GLU A 471 16.27 10.14 -13.13
C GLU A 471 17.48 9.60 -12.37
N THR A 472 18.52 9.23 -13.11
CA THR A 472 19.76 8.69 -12.55
C THR A 472 20.89 9.71 -12.58
N ILE A 473 21.76 9.64 -11.57
CA ILE A 473 22.95 10.50 -11.45
C ILE A 473 24.17 9.64 -11.15
N ASP A 474 25.30 9.91 -11.79
CA ASP A 474 26.53 9.10 -11.70
C ASP A 474 27.51 9.58 -10.63
N PHE A 475 27.05 10.38 -9.67
CA PHE A 475 27.87 10.91 -8.59
C PHE A 475 27.11 10.96 -7.26
N ILE A 476 27.89 11.16 -6.18
CA ILE A 476 27.40 11.43 -4.82
C ILE A 476 27.71 12.89 -4.48
N GLY A 477 26.75 13.57 -3.86
CA GLY A 477 26.87 14.98 -3.48
C GLY A 477 25.69 15.83 -3.96
N TYR A 478 25.93 17.12 -4.13
CA TYR A 478 24.87 18.08 -4.48
C TYR A 478 24.58 18.10 -5.98
N SER A 479 23.35 17.76 -6.35
CA SER A 479 22.84 17.99 -7.70
C SER A 479 22.13 19.34 -7.77
N LYS A 480 22.67 20.25 -8.58
CA LYS A 480 22.15 21.60 -8.76
C LYS A 480 20.76 21.62 -9.40
N ASP A 481 20.54 20.81 -10.43
CA ASP A 481 19.27 20.73 -11.17
C ASP A 481 18.12 20.22 -10.29
N HIS A 482 18.47 19.35 -9.33
CA HIS A 482 17.54 18.79 -8.36
C HIS A 482 17.48 19.58 -7.06
N GLN A 483 18.42 20.50 -6.84
CA GLN A 483 18.64 21.20 -5.57
C GLN A 483 18.68 20.25 -4.37
N THR A 484 19.29 19.09 -4.55
CA THR A 484 19.23 17.96 -3.62
C THR A 484 20.63 17.39 -3.40
N TYR A 485 20.97 17.14 -2.14
CA TYR A 485 22.12 16.31 -1.78
C TYR A 485 21.71 14.84 -1.89
N ILE A 486 22.48 14.06 -2.63
CA ILE A 486 22.20 12.66 -2.91
C ILE A 486 23.38 11.84 -2.40
N PHE A 487 23.09 10.98 -1.42
CA PHE A 487 24.02 10.01 -0.85
C PHE A 487 23.52 8.59 -1.13
N ASN A 488 24.19 7.57 -0.57
CA ASN A 488 23.90 6.17 -0.86
C ASN A 488 22.51 5.73 -0.38
N ASP A 489 22.13 6.14 0.82
CA ASP A 489 20.91 5.70 1.53
C ASP A 489 19.95 6.86 1.84
N ILE A 490 20.42 8.10 1.71
CA ILE A 490 19.70 9.31 2.09
C ILE A 490 19.81 10.39 0.99
N ALA A 491 18.71 11.07 0.74
CA ALA A 491 18.68 12.33 0.00
C ALA A 491 18.19 13.48 0.91
N ILE A 492 18.82 14.65 0.81
CA ILE A 492 18.46 15.84 1.59
C ILE A 492 18.07 16.96 0.63
N ARG A 493 16.82 17.40 0.70
CA ARG A 493 16.26 18.46 -0.14
C ARG A 493 15.52 19.49 0.71
N HIS A 494 15.95 20.74 0.63
CA HIS A 494 15.37 21.87 1.40
C HIS A 494 15.25 21.60 2.91
N GLY A 495 16.23 20.90 3.50
CA GLY A 495 16.25 20.56 4.93
C GLY A 495 15.39 19.36 5.32
N VAL A 496 14.73 18.71 4.37
CA VAL A 496 13.97 17.47 4.57
C VAL A 496 14.80 16.28 4.09
N THR A 497 14.83 15.24 4.92
CA THR A 497 15.54 13.98 4.66
C THR A 497 14.58 12.96 4.05
N TYR A 498 15.01 12.31 2.97
CA TYR A 498 14.28 11.27 2.27
C TYR A 498 15.12 10.00 2.29
N ALA A 499 14.54 8.91 2.78
CA ALA A 499 15.19 7.60 2.78
C ALA A 499 14.97 6.90 1.43
N LEU A 500 15.87 5.97 1.10
CA LEU A 500 15.72 5.09 -0.05
C LEU A 500 14.48 4.20 0.10
N ASN A 501 13.67 4.08 -0.96
CA ASN A 501 12.46 3.26 -0.93
C ASN A 501 12.74 1.77 -1.22
N LYS A 502 11.69 0.95 -1.17
CA LYS A 502 11.75 -0.51 -1.43
C LYS A 502 12.26 -0.89 -2.83
N ASP A 503 12.30 0.05 -3.77
CA ASP A 503 12.67 -0.14 -5.17
C ASP A 503 13.98 0.61 -5.53
N ASP A 504 14.75 0.98 -4.50
CA ASP A 504 16.13 1.46 -4.61
C ASP A 504 16.25 2.85 -5.26
N TYR A 505 15.30 3.75 -4.97
CA TYR A 505 15.36 5.16 -5.36
C TYR A 505 14.73 6.10 -4.32
N PHE A 506 14.97 7.41 -4.47
CA PHE A 506 14.40 8.46 -3.62
C PHE A 506 13.14 9.04 -4.24
N ASP A 507 12.05 9.04 -3.48
CA ASP A 507 10.81 9.70 -3.84
C ASP A 507 10.78 11.14 -3.36
N LEU A 508 11.16 12.07 -4.23
CA LEU A 508 11.14 13.50 -3.90
C LEU A 508 9.84 14.15 -4.36
N PRO A 509 9.44 15.27 -3.73
CA PRO A 509 8.27 16.04 -4.14
C PRO A 509 8.34 16.48 -5.61
N ASN A 510 7.16 16.64 -6.22
CA ASN A 510 6.95 17.04 -7.62
C ASN A 510 7.30 15.94 -8.65
N ASN A 511 7.03 14.67 -8.34
CA ASN A 511 7.32 13.52 -9.20
C ASN A 511 8.79 13.44 -9.64
N LYS A 512 9.70 13.95 -8.81
CA LYS A 512 11.14 13.84 -9.04
C LYS A 512 11.64 12.62 -8.31
N SER A 513 11.73 11.51 -9.01
CA SER A 513 12.33 10.30 -8.46
C SER A 513 13.79 10.25 -8.87
N LEU A 514 14.69 10.09 -7.89
CA LEU A 514 16.13 10.12 -8.12
C LEU A 514 16.83 8.87 -7.63
N LYS A 515 17.83 8.43 -8.38
CA LYS A 515 18.71 7.33 -8.00
C LYS A 515 20.15 7.67 -8.33
N THR A 516 21.06 7.48 -7.39
CA THR A 516 22.50 7.53 -7.71
C THR A 516 22.95 6.16 -8.20
N LEU A 517 23.72 6.12 -9.28
CA LEU A 517 24.40 4.92 -9.78
C LEU A 517 25.83 4.81 -9.22
N ALA A 518 26.32 5.85 -8.55
CA ALA A 518 27.64 5.85 -7.94
C ALA A 518 27.65 4.99 -6.66
N ALA A 519 28.49 3.96 -6.65
CA ALA A 519 28.73 3.13 -5.48
C ALA A 519 29.77 3.73 -4.51
N SER A 520 30.54 4.73 -4.96
CA SER A 520 31.65 5.32 -4.22
C SER A 520 31.68 6.85 -4.40
N PRO A 521 32.03 7.64 -3.37
CA PRO A 521 32.36 7.22 -2.00
C PRO A 521 31.11 6.76 -1.21
N SER A 522 31.25 5.75 -0.34
CA SER A 522 30.15 5.34 0.55
C SER A 522 30.08 6.29 1.75
N ILE A 523 29.07 7.16 1.78
CA ILE A 523 28.87 8.14 2.87
C ILE A 523 27.68 7.67 3.72
N ARG A 524 27.96 7.31 4.98
CA ARG A 524 26.93 6.97 5.98
C ARG A 524 26.70 8.15 6.90
N ILE A 525 25.51 8.74 6.84
CA ILE A 525 25.12 9.85 7.71
C ILE A 525 24.40 9.25 8.91
N GLY A 526 25.01 9.34 10.09
CA GLY A 526 24.41 8.90 11.35
C GLY A 526 23.32 9.85 11.86
N ASP A 527 22.54 9.35 12.82
CA ASP A 527 21.59 10.18 13.56
C ASP A 527 22.31 11.25 14.39
N LYS A 528 21.62 12.37 14.63
CA LYS A 528 22.12 13.40 15.53
C LYS A 528 22.32 12.79 16.93
N PRO A 529 23.53 12.84 17.51
CA PRO A 529 23.77 12.28 18.84
C PRO A 529 22.96 13.05 19.90
N LYS A 530 22.49 12.32 20.93
CA LYS A 530 21.75 12.91 22.06
C LYS A 530 22.58 13.96 22.81
N GLU A 531 23.87 13.67 22.93
CA GLU A 531 24.87 14.58 23.48
C GLU A 531 25.84 14.93 22.37
N PRO A 532 25.79 16.15 21.81
CA PRO A 532 26.69 16.55 20.75
C PRO A 532 28.12 16.61 21.29
N ALA A 533 29.02 15.82 20.71
CA ALA A 533 30.44 15.90 20.98
C ALA A 533 30.97 17.29 20.58
N ASN A 534 31.81 17.90 21.41
CA ASN A 534 32.45 19.18 21.10
C ASN A 534 33.71 18.99 20.25
N TRP A 535 33.53 18.40 19.08
CA TRP A 535 34.61 18.09 18.13
C TRP A 535 35.38 19.34 17.68
N LEU A 536 34.80 20.54 17.77
CA LEU A 536 35.49 21.80 17.45
C LEU A 536 36.60 22.11 18.47
N ALA A 537 36.35 21.85 19.76
CA ALA A 537 37.38 22.02 20.79
C ALA A 537 38.55 21.06 20.54
N ASP A 538 38.28 19.82 20.16
CA ASP A 538 39.31 18.83 19.83
C ASP A 538 40.17 19.28 18.64
N ILE A 539 39.56 19.85 17.59
CA ILE A 539 40.28 20.39 16.43
C ILE A 539 41.19 21.56 16.85
N ILE A 540 40.68 22.49 17.66
CA ILE A 540 41.45 23.66 18.12
C ILE A 540 42.61 23.22 19.02
N SER A 541 42.37 22.30 19.95
CA SER A 541 43.40 21.77 20.83
C SER A 541 44.46 20.97 20.07
N GLY A 542 44.08 20.19 19.05
CA GLY A 542 45.01 19.36 18.28
C GLY A 542 45.78 20.12 17.18
N TRP A 543 45.13 21.05 16.48
CA TRP A 543 45.67 21.67 15.25
C TRP A 543 45.53 23.20 15.18
N GLY A 544 44.94 23.83 16.20
CA GLY A 544 44.79 25.29 16.30
C GLY A 544 44.11 25.91 15.08
N VAL A 545 44.63 27.06 14.63
CA VAL A 545 44.09 27.81 13.49
C VAL A 545 44.10 26.99 12.20
N GLN A 546 45.13 26.15 11.98
CA GLN A 546 45.24 25.34 10.78
C GLN A 546 44.15 24.26 10.71
N GLY A 547 43.81 23.66 11.85
CA GLY A 547 42.69 22.73 11.96
C GLY A 547 41.36 23.38 11.61
N VAL A 548 41.12 24.59 12.11
CA VAL A 548 39.89 25.36 11.80
C VAL A 548 39.81 25.74 10.33
N ILE A 549 40.91 26.20 9.71
CA ILE A 549 40.95 26.50 8.27
C ILE A 549 40.65 25.23 7.45
N SER A 550 41.25 24.10 7.84
CA SER A 550 41.04 22.81 7.16
C SER A 550 39.58 22.36 7.24
N LEU A 551 38.97 22.48 8.42
CA LEU A 551 37.55 22.22 8.64
C LEU A 551 36.66 23.11 7.76
N VAL A 552 36.95 24.42 7.69
CA VAL A 552 36.19 25.36 6.85
C VAL A 552 36.30 24.99 5.38
N GLY A 553 37.48 24.59 4.91
CA GLY A 553 37.66 24.10 3.53
C GLY A 553 36.87 22.83 3.26
N PHE A 554 36.92 21.85 4.17
CA PHE A 554 36.19 20.58 4.03
C PHE A 554 34.67 20.78 4.09
N MET A 555 34.15 21.47 5.11
CA MET A 555 32.73 21.81 5.22
C MET A 555 32.25 22.69 4.06
N GLY A 556 33.10 23.62 3.61
CA GLY A 556 32.83 24.46 2.45
C GLY A 556 32.66 23.66 1.16
N SER A 557 33.34 22.51 1.02
CA SER A 557 33.24 21.65 -0.16
C SER A 557 31.84 21.07 -0.35
N LEU A 558 31.08 20.86 0.74
CA LEU A 558 29.67 20.46 0.67
C LEU A 558 28.80 21.53 -0.01
N PHE A 559 29.24 22.79 -0.01
CA PHE A 559 28.54 23.92 -0.63
C PHE A 559 29.23 24.38 -1.92
N ALA A 560 30.17 23.61 -2.48
CA ALA A 560 30.99 24.03 -3.61
C ALA A 560 30.15 24.46 -4.82
N GLN A 561 29.03 23.79 -5.11
CA GLN A 561 28.15 24.16 -6.22
C GLN A 561 27.44 25.51 -5.97
N GLN A 562 26.96 25.75 -4.76
CA GLN A 562 26.32 27.00 -4.36
C GLN A 562 27.31 28.17 -4.33
N VAL A 563 28.56 27.90 -3.93
CA VAL A 563 29.65 28.88 -4.00
C VAL A 563 29.99 29.18 -5.45
N ARG A 564 30.18 28.16 -6.30
CA ARG A 564 30.45 28.33 -7.75
C ARG A 564 29.32 29.07 -8.47
N ASP A 565 28.08 28.90 -8.06
CA ASP A 565 26.96 29.65 -8.63
C ASP A 565 27.09 31.16 -8.43
N ARG A 566 27.70 31.59 -7.31
CA ARG A 566 27.91 33.01 -6.97
C ARG A 566 29.28 33.54 -7.39
N GLN A 567 30.33 32.73 -7.19
CA GLN A 567 31.73 33.13 -7.28
C GLN A 567 32.47 32.48 -8.46
N LYS A 568 31.80 31.64 -9.24
CA LYS A 568 32.32 30.87 -10.40
C LYS A 568 33.36 29.80 -10.08
N SER A 569 33.99 29.81 -8.90
CA SER A 569 34.98 28.82 -8.48
C SER A 569 34.84 28.43 -7.00
N PHE A 570 35.51 27.36 -6.61
CA PHE A 570 35.72 26.97 -5.20
C PHE A 570 37.22 26.66 -5.03
N PRO A 571 37.89 27.15 -3.97
CA PRO A 571 39.34 27.03 -3.82
C PRO A 571 39.76 25.58 -3.61
N PHE A 572 40.97 25.24 -4.06
CA PHE A 572 41.65 24.00 -3.67
C PHE A 572 42.29 24.19 -2.30
N LEU A 573 42.10 23.23 -1.39
CA LEU A 573 42.76 23.19 -0.09
C LEU A 573 43.91 22.19 -0.15
N GLU A 574 45.13 22.66 0.12
CA GLU A 574 46.32 21.83 0.23
C GLU A 574 46.84 21.88 1.67
N ILE A 575 47.00 20.72 2.32
CA ILE A 575 47.52 20.60 3.69
C ILE A 575 48.92 19.99 3.61
N VAL A 576 49.94 20.82 3.79
CA VAL A 576 51.37 20.42 3.72
C VAL A 576 52.04 20.45 5.10
N GLY A 577 53.06 19.63 5.27
CA GLY A 577 53.87 19.58 6.50
C GLY A 577 54.72 18.32 6.59
N GLU A 578 55.68 18.29 7.51
CA GLU A 578 56.60 17.15 7.70
C GLU A 578 55.86 15.85 8.10
N PRO A 579 56.43 14.65 7.84
CA PRO A 579 55.88 13.39 8.36
C PRO A 579 55.65 13.44 9.88
N GLY A 580 54.58 12.80 10.37
CA GLY A 580 54.27 12.77 11.82
C GLY A 580 53.53 14.00 12.39
N THR A 581 53.23 15.00 11.57
CA THR A 581 52.52 16.23 11.99
C THR A 581 50.99 16.11 12.14
N GLY A 582 50.44 14.89 12.14
CA GLY A 582 49.00 14.66 12.35
C GLY A 582 48.08 15.02 11.16
N LYS A 583 48.62 15.27 9.96
CA LYS A 583 47.83 15.63 8.76
C LYS A 583 46.81 14.57 8.37
N SER A 584 47.24 13.30 8.29
CA SER A 584 46.36 12.19 7.93
C SER A 584 45.28 11.99 9.01
N THR A 585 45.62 12.17 10.28
CA THR A 585 44.68 12.10 11.40
C THR A 585 43.61 13.18 11.29
N LEU A 586 43.99 14.42 10.94
CA LEU A 586 43.03 15.51 10.70
C LEU A 586 42.09 15.18 9.53
N LEU A 587 42.60 14.60 8.45
CA LEU A 587 41.79 14.19 7.30
C LEU A 587 40.88 12.99 7.60
N SER A 588 41.29 12.06 8.47
CA SER A 588 40.45 10.95 8.91
C SER A 588 39.42 11.35 9.97
N PHE A 589 39.59 12.52 10.60
CA PHE A 589 38.65 13.07 11.56
C PHE A 589 37.42 13.70 10.87
N PHE A 590 37.62 14.26 9.68
CA PHE A 590 36.56 14.76 8.80
C PHE A 590 35.87 13.61 8.08
#